data_AF-A0A965FP87-F1
#
_entry.id   AF-A0A965FP87-F1
#
_cell.length_a   1.000
_cell.length_b   1.000
_cell.length_c   1.000
_cell.angle_alpha   90.00
_cell.angle_beta   90.00
_cell.angle_gamma   90.00
#
_symmetry.space_group_name_H-M   'P 1'
#
loop_
_entity.id
_entity.type
_entity.pdbx_description
1 polymer ?
#
loop_
_entity_poly.entity_id
_entity_poly.type
_entity_poly.pdbx_seq_one_letter_code
_entity_poly.pdbx_strand_id
1 'polypeptide(L)'
;SFPPLWILALWLAFATLPDGALSWLEGRTILQIIFGAVGGPLSYLAGEKLGAAELHGSFAYAMAVLAFAWAVATPLCFRFVKIFAKT
;
A
#
# COMPACT_ATOMS: atom_id res chain seq x y z
N SER A 1 -22.81 -0.59 -5.48
CA SER A 1 -22.37 -1.94 -5.90
C SER A 1 -21.32 -2.39 -4.91
N PHE A 2 -21.41 -3.60 -4.34
CA PHE A 2 -20.30 -4.12 -3.55
C PHE A 2 -19.10 -4.41 -4.47
N PRO A 3 -17.86 -4.16 -4.01
CA PRO A 3 -16.69 -4.60 -4.75
C PRO A 3 -16.74 -6.13 -4.90
N PRO A 4 -16.24 -6.67 -6.01
CA PRO A 4 -16.27 -8.10 -6.24
C PRO A 4 -15.43 -8.84 -5.19
N LEU A 5 -15.81 -10.08 -4.88
CA LEU A 5 -15.21 -10.88 -3.79
C LEU A 5 -13.69 -11.00 -3.90
N TRP A 6 -13.15 -11.04 -5.12
CA TRP A 6 -11.71 -11.13 -5.36
C TRP A 6 -10.94 -9.89 -4.88
N ILE A 7 -11.52 -8.68 -4.97
CA ILE A 7 -10.92 -7.45 -4.42
C ILE A 7 -10.89 -7.53 -2.89
N LEU A 8 -11.97 -8.00 -2.27
CA LEU A 8 -12.02 -8.16 -0.82
C LEU A 8 -10.95 -9.15 -0.34
N ALA A 9 -10.80 -10.28 -1.03
CA ALA A 9 -9.75 -11.26 -0.73
C ALA A 9 -8.34 -10.68 -0.90
N LEU A 10 -8.10 -9.87 -1.94
CA LEU A 10 -6.84 -9.16 -2.14
C LEU A 10 -6.53 -8.20 -0.98
N TRP A 11 -7.51 -7.44 -0.50
CA TRP A 11 -7.32 -6.55 0.64
C TRP A 11 -7.03 -7.30 1.94
N LEU A 12 -7.68 -8.44 2.17
CA LEU A 12 -7.38 -9.30 3.31
C LEU A 12 -5.97 -9.88 3.23
N ALA A 13 -5.53 -10.33 2.05
CA ALA A 13 -4.17 -10.78 1.84
C ALA A 13 -3.16 -9.63 2.02
N PHE A 14 -3.47 -8.42 1.52
CA PHE A 14 -2.64 -7.24 1.72
C PHE A 14 -2.43 -6.93 3.21
N ALA A 15 -3.46 -7.10 4.04
CA ALA A 15 -3.38 -6.87 5.47
C ALA A 15 -2.40 -7.81 6.21
N THR A 16 -2.09 -8.99 5.65
CA THR A 16 -1.15 -9.96 6.25
C THR A 16 0.29 -9.79 5.78
N LEU A 17 0.55 -8.97 4.73
CA LEU A 17 1.91 -8.70 4.24
C LEU A 17 2.88 -8.19 5.32
N PRO A 18 2.49 -7.25 6.23
CA PRO A 18 3.38 -6.75 7.26
C PRO A 18 3.95 -7.83 8.18
N ASP A 19 3.15 -8.84 8.56
CA ASP A 19 3.58 -9.95 9.42
C ASP A 19 4.23 -11.11 8.65
N GLY A 20 3.90 -11.25 7.36
CA GLY A 20 4.48 -12.27 6.49
C GLY A 20 5.73 -11.78 5.77
N ALA A 21 5.58 -11.52 4.47
CA ALA A 21 6.68 -11.22 3.56
C ALA A 21 7.46 -9.93 3.90
N LEU A 22 6.83 -8.99 4.61
CA LEU A 22 7.43 -7.71 4.98
C LEU A 22 7.79 -7.63 6.47
N SER A 23 7.77 -8.73 7.22
CA SER A 23 8.15 -8.75 8.65
C SER A 23 9.54 -8.19 8.92
N TRP A 24 10.47 -8.31 7.97
CA TRP A 24 11.81 -7.73 8.07
C TRP A 24 11.85 -6.18 8.08
N LEU A 25 10.77 -5.51 7.63
CA LEU A 25 10.58 -4.06 7.73
C LEU A 25 10.10 -3.63 9.12
N GLU A 26 9.73 -4.57 9.99
CA GLU A 26 9.23 -4.27 11.32
C GLU A 26 10.26 -3.47 12.13
N GLY A 27 9.82 -2.37 12.76
CA GLY A 27 10.69 -1.48 13.54
C GLY A 27 11.58 -0.55 12.71
N ARG A 28 11.58 -0.67 11.38
CA ARG A 28 12.37 0.15 10.46
C ARG A 28 11.51 1.19 9.75
N THR A 29 10.98 2.16 10.51
CA THR A 29 9.99 3.14 10.01
C THR A 29 10.44 3.89 8.75
N ILE A 30 11.72 4.26 8.63
CA ILE A 30 12.24 4.94 7.44
C ILE A 30 12.11 4.05 6.19
N LEU A 31 12.44 2.76 6.31
CA LEU A 31 12.31 1.83 5.19
C LEU A 31 10.84 1.58 4.85
N GLN A 32 9.94 1.53 5.84
CA GLN A 32 8.49 1.43 5.61
C GLN A 32 7.97 2.63 4.81
N ILE A 33 8.41 3.84 5.16
CA ILE A 33 8.07 5.08 4.43
C ILE A 33 8.57 4.99 2.99
N ILE A 34 9.84 4.62 2.76
CA ILE A 34 10.41 4.54 1.41
C ILE A 34 9.71 3.45 0.58
N PHE A 35 9.45 2.28 1.16
CA PHE A 35 8.74 1.20 0.47
C PHE A 35 7.30 1.62 0.11
N GLY A 36 6.59 2.31 1.00
CA GLY A 36 5.28 2.86 0.69
C GLY A 36 5.34 3.92 -0.41
N ALA A 37 6.25 4.88 -0.29
CA ALA A 37 6.42 5.99 -1.21
C ALA A 37 6.75 5.55 -2.64
N VAL A 38 7.46 4.43 -2.80
CA VAL A 38 7.84 3.90 -4.13
C VAL A 38 6.87 2.81 -4.58
N GLY A 39 6.57 1.84 -3.72
CA GLY A 39 5.72 0.69 -4.05
C GLY A 39 4.28 1.08 -4.35
N GLY A 40 3.73 2.06 -3.63
CA GLY A 40 2.38 2.58 -3.85
C GLY A 40 2.21 3.14 -5.27
N PRO A 41 2.92 4.21 -5.66
CA PRO A 41 2.84 4.76 -7.02
C PRO A 41 3.12 3.75 -8.12
N LEU A 42 4.12 2.88 -7.95
CA LEU A 42 4.43 1.85 -8.95
C LEU A 42 3.29 0.84 -9.12
N SER A 43 2.60 0.46 -8.05
CA SER A 43 1.43 -0.42 -8.14
C SER A 43 0.28 0.23 -8.90
N TYR A 44 0.01 1.52 -8.66
CA TYR A 44 -1.02 2.26 -9.39
C TYR A 44 -0.64 2.49 -10.86
N LEU A 45 0.63 2.76 -11.15
CA LEU A 45 1.13 2.87 -12.53
C LEU A 45 1.01 1.54 -13.28
N ALA A 46 1.31 0.42 -12.62
CA ALA A 46 1.08 -0.91 -13.19
C ALA A 46 -0.41 -1.15 -13.46
N GLY A 47 -1.28 -0.77 -12.51
CA GLY A 47 -2.73 -0.82 -12.68
C GLY A 47 -3.23 -0.02 -13.88
N GLU A 48 -2.71 1.20 -14.07
CA GLU A 48 -3.01 2.04 -15.23
C GLU A 48 -2.57 1.36 -16.54
N LYS A 49 -1.33 0.87 -16.60
CA LYS A 49 -0.80 0.20 -17.80
C LYS A 49 -1.53 -1.10 -18.14
N LEU A 50 -2.11 -1.76 -17.16
CA LEU A 50 -2.93 -2.96 -17.33
C LEU A 50 -4.40 -2.64 -17.65
N GLY A 51 -4.78 -1.36 -17.73
CA GLY A 51 -6.16 -0.93 -17.99
C GLY A 51 -7.11 -1.14 -16.80
N ALA A 52 -6.57 -1.36 -15.59
CA ALA A 52 -7.34 -1.58 -14.37
C ALA A 52 -7.74 -0.28 -13.64
N ALA A 53 -7.05 0.83 -13.94
CA ALA A 53 -7.33 2.15 -13.40
C ALA A 53 -6.96 3.23 -14.42
N GLU A 54 -7.48 4.44 -14.26
CA GLU A 54 -7.05 5.60 -15.04
C GLU A 54 -6.52 6.67 -14.10
N LEU A 55 -5.30 7.14 -14.33
CA LEU A 55 -4.76 8.28 -13.60
C LEU A 55 -5.14 9.56 -14.33
N HIS A 56 -6.14 10.27 -13.80
CA HIS A 56 -6.59 11.54 -14.39
C HIS A 56 -5.70 12.70 -13.93
N GLY A 57 -5.40 13.62 -14.85
CA GLY A 57 -4.66 14.86 -14.57
C GLY A 57 -3.15 14.78 -14.80
N SER A 58 -2.38 15.60 -14.08
CA SER A 58 -0.92 15.64 -14.22
C SER A 58 -0.29 14.40 -13.60
N PHE A 59 0.46 13.64 -14.41
CA PHE A 59 1.18 12.44 -13.97
C PHE A 59 2.06 12.72 -12.73
N ALA A 60 2.81 13.81 -12.74
CA ALA A 60 3.69 14.18 -11.62
C ALA A 60 2.90 14.44 -10.33
N TYR A 61 1.73 15.08 -10.45
CA TYR A 61 0.84 15.32 -9.31
C TYR A 61 0.27 14.01 -8.75
N ALA A 62 -0.23 13.13 -9.63
CA ALA A 62 -0.77 11.84 -9.22
C ALA A 62 0.30 10.98 -8.51
N MET A 63 1.50 10.90 -9.08
CA MET A 63 2.63 10.18 -8.47
C MET A 63 3.04 10.78 -7.12
N ALA A 64 3.09 12.10 -6.99
CA ALA A 64 3.43 12.77 -5.73
C ALA A 64 2.39 12.51 -4.64
N VAL A 65 1.10 12.59 -4.96
CA VAL A 65 0.01 12.32 -4.02
C VAL A 65 0.03 10.86 -3.59
N LEU A 66 0.18 9.92 -4.53
CA LEU A 66 0.27 8.50 -4.22
C LEU A 66 1.51 8.19 -3.37
N ALA A 67 2.66 8.79 -3.68
CA ALA A 67 3.88 8.60 -2.93
C ALA A 67 3.70 9.06 -1.48
N PHE A 68 3.12 10.24 -1.29
CA PHE A 68 2.86 10.77 0.06
C PHE A 68 1.82 9.93 0.82
N ALA A 69 0.71 9.57 0.17
CA ALA A 69 -0.35 8.78 0.79
C ALA A 69 0.17 7.41 1.27
N TRP A 70 0.93 6.71 0.43
CA TRP A 70 1.48 5.40 0.78
C TRP A 70 2.69 5.48 1.71
N ALA A 71 3.50 6.54 1.63
CA ALA A 71 4.55 6.82 2.61
C ALA A 71 4.02 6.88 4.05
N VAL A 72 2.80 7.39 4.23
CA VAL A 72 2.13 7.47 5.53
C VAL A 72 1.34 6.21 5.83
N ALA A 73 0.61 5.66 4.86
CA ALA A 73 -0.24 4.49 5.07
C ALA A 73 0.58 3.25 5.48
N THR A 74 1.72 2.99 4.84
CA THR A 74 2.55 1.81 5.13
C THR A 74 3.00 1.72 6.59
N PRO A 75 3.66 2.72 7.19
CA PRO A 75 4.04 2.65 8.61
C PRO A 75 2.83 2.60 9.55
N LEU A 76 1.69 3.20 9.19
CA LEU A 76 0.45 3.06 9.96
C LEU A 76 -0.07 1.62 9.95
N CYS A 77 -0.04 0.92 8.80
CA CYS A 77 -0.41 -0.49 8.73
C CYS A 77 0.46 -1.36 9.65
N PHE A 78 1.78 -1.20 9.63
CA PHE A 78 2.69 -1.89 10.56
C PHE A 78 2.38 -1.56 12.03
N ARG A 79 1.97 -0.32 12.32
CA ARG A 79 1.59 0.08 13.67
C ARG A 79 0.30 -0.59 14.13
N PHE A 80 -0.72 -0.64 13.28
CA PHE A 80 -1.99 -1.31 13.59
C PHE A 80 -1.79 -2.80 13.82
N VAL A 81 -1.05 -3.47 12.94
CA VAL A 81 -0.73 -4.90 13.07
C VAL A 81 -0.09 -5.19 14.44
N LYS A 82 0.90 -4.41 14.87
CA LYS A 82 1.50 -4.55 16.22
C LYS A 82 0.51 -4.33 17.37
N ILE A 83 -0.51 -3.51 17.19
CA ILE A 83 -1.52 -3.25 18.23
C ILE A 83 -2.44 -4.47 18.36
N PHE A 84 -2.89 -5.05 17.26
CA PHE A 84 -3.84 -6.16 17.26
C PHE A 84 -3.18 -7.53 17.48
N ALA A 85 -1.94 -7.74 17.01
CA ALA A 85 -1.19 -8.98 17.21
C ALA A 85 -0.70 -9.20 18.65
N LYS A 86 -0.87 -8.22 19.54
CA LYS A 86 -0.53 -8.31 20.98
C LYS A 86 -1.68 -8.82 21.87
N THR A 87 -2.75 -9.35 21.28
CA THR A 87 -3.87 -9.99 21.98
C THR A 87 -3.77 -11.50 21.81
#